data_AF-A0A2D4GKF2-F1
#
_entry.id   AF-A0A2D4GKF2-F1
#
_cell.length_a   1.000
_cell.length_b   1.000
_cell.length_c   1.000
_cell.angle_alpha   90.00
_cell.angle_beta   90.00
_cell.angle_gamma   90.00
#
_symmetry.space_group_name_H-M   'P 1'
#
loop_
_entity.id
_entity.type
_entity.pdbx_description
1 polymer ?
#
loop_
_entity_poly.entity_id
_entity_poly.type
_entity_poly.pdbx_seq_one_letter_code
_entity_poly.pdbx_strand_id
1 'polypeptide(L)'
;WRQKGHSEKKVVKMLLKLLEDKNGEVQNLAVKCLGPLVSKVKEYQVETIVDTLCTNMLSDKEQLRDISSIGLKTVISELPPPSTGSTMTANVCKKITAQLTGAIGKQEDVSVQLEALDILSDILSRLGGTLYSFHSSILNCLLPQLMSPRLAVRKRAIIAIGH
;
A
#
# COMPACT_ATOMS: atom_id res chain seq x y z
N TRP A 1 -26.69 -16.91 0.93
CA TRP A 1 -25.48 -16.69 0.11
C TRP A 1 -25.33 -15.27 -0.46
N ARG A 2 -26.38 -14.62 -1.04
CA ARG A 2 -26.33 -13.22 -1.51
C ARG A 2 -26.18 -12.14 -0.40
N GLN A 3 -26.69 -12.38 0.81
CA GLN A 3 -26.64 -11.40 1.91
C GLN A 3 -25.24 -11.18 2.51
N LYS A 4 -24.38 -12.21 2.60
CA LYS A 4 -23.03 -12.08 3.19
C LYS A 4 -22.13 -11.12 2.38
N GLY A 5 -22.08 -11.29 1.05
CA GLY A 5 -21.26 -10.42 0.19
C GLY A 5 -21.74 -8.96 0.15
N HIS A 6 -23.05 -8.72 0.32
CA HIS A 6 -23.57 -7.35 0.43
C HIS A 6 -23.20 -6.70 1.77
N SER A 7 -23.12 -7.50 2.85
CA SER A 7 -22.67 -7.05 4.17
C SER A 7 -21.18 -6.69 4.17
N GLU A 8 -20.32 -7.55 3.60
CA GLU A 8 -18.87 -7.29 3.44
C GLU A 8 -18.62 -5.95 2.73
N LYS A 9 -19.28 -5.75 1.58
CA LYS A 9 -19.16 -4.51 0.80
C LYS A 9 -19.56 -3.27 1.60
N LYS A 10 -20.59 -3.36 2.44
CA LYS A 10 -21.03 -2.24 3.29
C LYS A 10 -20.01 -1.95 4.39
N VAL A 11 -19.45 -2.98 5.02
CA VAL A 11 -18.41 -2.84 6.05
C VAL A 11 -17.16 -2.21 5.47
N VAL A 12 -16.65 -2.71 4.35
CA VAL A 12 -15.48 -2.14 3.65
C VAL A 12 -15.72 -0.68 3.28
N LYS A 13 -16.86 -0.38 2.65
CA LYS A 13 -17.20 1.00 2.27
C LYS A 13 -17.28 1.93 3.48
N MET A 14 -17.86 1.46 4.59
CA MET A 14 -17.95 2.26 5.81
C MET A 14 -16.56 2.52 6.41
N LEU A 15 -15.72 1.50 6.52
CA LEU A 15 -14.37 1.65 7.08
C LEU A 15 -13.51 2.59 6.23
N LEU A 16 -13.55 2.46 4.90
CA LEU A 16 -12.84 3.38 4.01
C LEU A 16 -13.33 4.83 4.16
N LYS A 17 -14.65 5.04 4.37
CA LYS A 17 -15.19 6.37 4.64
C LYS A 17 -14.70 6.93 5.98
N LEU A 18 -14.51 6.09 7.00
CA LEU A 18 -14.03 6.53 8.32
C LEU A 18 -12.55 6.96 8.30
N LEU A 19 -11.78 6.61 7.27
CA LEU A 19 -10.44 7.16 7.04
C LEU A 19 -10.48 8.66 6.72
N GLU A 20 -11.62 9.17 6.27
CA GLU A 20 -11.85 10.59 5.99
C GLU A 20 -12.62 11.30 7.13
N ASP A 21 -12.75 10.67 8.30
CA ASP A 21 -13.44 11.27 9.44
C ASP A 21 -12.71 12.54 9.92
N LYS A 22 -13.45 13.50 10.48
CA LYS A 22 -12.84 14.74 10.99
C LYS A 22 -12.04 14.49 12.28
N ASN A 23 -12.37 13.43 13.01
CA ASN A 23 -11.66 13.05 14.23
C ASN A 23 -10.53 12.06 13.90
N GLY A 24 -9.29 12.46 14.17
CA GLY A 24 -8.10 11.63 13.96
C GLY A 24 -8.10 10.33 14.78
N GLU A 25 -8.78 10.28 15.94
CA GLU A 25 -8.94 9.04 16.70
C GLU A 25 -9.83 8.03 15.96
N VAL A 26 -10.89 8.51 15.31
CA VAL A 26 -11.78 7.67 14.49
C VAL A 26 -11.03 7.14 13.27
N GLN A 27 -10.22 7.98 12.63
CA GLN A 27 -9.34 7.57 11.53
C GLN A 27 -8.35 6.49 11.97
N ASN A 28 -7.67 6.70 13.10
CA ASN A 28 -6.71 5.74 13.65
C ASN A 28 -7.37 4.40 14.00
N LEU A 29 -8.59 4.43 14.54
CA LEU A 29 -9.35 3.21 14.82
C LEU A 29 -9.77 2.51 13.52
N ALA A 30 -10.19 3.27 12.50
CA ALA A 30 -10.54 2.72 11.19
C ALA A 30 -9.36 1.99 10.54
N VAL A 31 -8.13 2.56 10.61
CA VAL A 31 -6.92 1.88 10.12
C VAL A 31 -6.64 0.60 10.88
N LYS A 32 -6.72 0.61 12.22
CA LYS A 32 -6.55 -0.61 13.02
C LYS A 32 -7.56 -1.69 12.66
N CYS A 33 -8.77 -1.32 12.27
CA CYS A 33 -9.78 -2.26 11.81
C CYS A 33 -9.49 -2.86 10.44
N LEU A 34 -8.67 -2.22 9.59
CA LEU A 34 -8.28 -2.79 8.29
C LEU A 34 -7.53 -4.11 8.46
N GLY A 35 -6.67 -4.20 9.47
CA GLY A 35 -5.82 -5.37 9.66
C GLY A 35 -6.62 -6.69 9.79
N PRO A 36 -7.47 -6.85 10.82
CA PRO A 36 -8.33 -8.03 10.93
C PRO A 36 -9.32 -8.16 9.79
N LEU A 37 -9.74 -7.06 9.14
CA LEU A 37 -10.69 -7.13 8.02
C LEU A 37 -10.11 -7.83 6.79
N VAL A 38 -8.84 -7.56 6.44
CA VAL A 38 -8.15 -8.15 5.27
C VAL A 38 -8.18 -9.68 5.31
N SER A 39 -8.04 -10.27 6.50
CA SER A 39 -8.10 -11.73 6.67
C SER A 39 -9.51 -12.33 6.68
N LYS A 40 -10.56 -11.50 6.69
CA LYS A 40 -11.97 -11.92 6.84
C LYS A 40 -12.83 -11.67 5.62
N VAL A 41 -12.39 -10.81 4.70
CA VAL A 41 -13.10 -10.50 3.47
C VAL A 41 -12.51 -11.25 2.27
N LYS A 42 -13.27 -11.28 1.19
CA LYS A 42 -12.84 -11.92 -0.07
C LYS A 42 -11.79 -11.07 -0.79
N GLU A 43 -10.98 -11.72 -1.63
CA GLU A 43 -9.91 -11.08 -2.41
C GLU A 43 -10.34 -9.79 -3.12
N TYR A 44 -11.47 -9.76 -3.82
CA TYR A 44 -11.95 -8.55 -4.50
C TYR A 44 -12.23 -7.37 -3.56
N GLN A 45 -12.58 -7.63 -2.30
CA GLN A 45 -12.75 -6.59 -1.28
C GLN A 45 -11.40 -6.08 -0.79
N VAL A 46 -10.41 -6.97 -0.63
CA VAL A 46 -9.03 -6.58 -0.31
C VAL A 46 -8.46 -5.70 -1.43
N GLU A 47 -8.67 -6.08 -2.69
CA GLU A 47 -8.28 -5.25 -3.84
C GLU A 47 -8.95 -3.87 -3.81
N THR A 48 -10.25 -3.81 -3.46
CA THR A 48 -10.98 -2.54 -3.33
C THR A 48 -10.38 -1.65 -2.22
N ILE A 49 -10.01 -2.24 -1.08
CA ILE A 49 -9.34 -1.54 0.03
C ILE A 49 -8.02 -0.97 -0.46
N VAL A 50 -7.18 -1.81 -1.08
CA VAL A 50 -5.86 -1.44 -1.58
C VAL A 50 -5.93 -0.34 -2.63
N ASP A 51 -6.85 -0.44 -3.61
CA ASP A 51 -7.05 0.59 -4.63
C ASP A 51 -7.41 1.94 -4.02
N THR A 52 -8.31 1.93 -3.03
CA THR A 52 -8.74 3.15 -2.35
C THR A 52 -7.58 3.78 -1.58
N LEU A 53 -6.82 2.98 -0.83
CA LEU A 53 -5.68 3.46 -0.05
C LEU A 53 -4.55 4.00 -0.95
N CYS A 54 -4.21 3.30 -2.03
CA CYS A 54 -3.22 3.79 -2.99
C CYS A 54 -3.66 5.09 -3.67
N THR A 55 -4.94 5.22 -4.01
CA THR A 55 -5.49 6.46 -4.56
C THR A 55 -5.39 7.60 -3.55
N ASN A 56 -5.77 7.34 -2.29
CA ASN A 56 -5.78 8.33 -1.22
C ASN A 56 -4.36 8.77 -0.80
N MET A 57 -3.37 7.89 -0.94
CA MET A 57 -1.95 8.22 -0.74
C MET A 57 -1.46 9.30 -1.72
N LEU A 58 -2.13 9.44 -2.88
CA LEU A 58 -1.87 10.49 -3.88
C LEU A 58 -2.79 11.70 -3.73
N SER A 59 -3.59 11.78 -2.66
CA SER A 59 -4.51 12.89 -2.43
C SER A 59 -3.77 14.19 -2.11
N ASP A 60 -4.34 15.33 -2.48
CA ASP A 60 -3.85 16.65 -2.05
C ASP A 60 -3.98 16.88 -0.53
N LYS A 61 -4.84 16.10 0.14
CA LYS A 61 -5.05 16.19 1.60
C LYS A 61 -3.97 15.41 2.35
N GLU A 62 -3.03 16.12 2.97
CA GLU A 62 -1.92 15.53 3.74
C GLU A 62 -2.37 14.50 4.78
N GLN A 63 -3.35 14.84 5.62
CA GLN A 63 -3.90 13.91 6.61
C GLN A 63 -4.46 12.62 5.99
N LEU A 64 -5.08 12.72 4.80
CA LEU A 64 -5.61 11.55 4.10
C LEU A 64 -4.47 10.70 3.48
N ARG A 65 -3.38 11.32 3.05
CA ARG A 65 -2.18 10.60 2.61
C ARG A 65 -1.58 9.81 3.77
N ASP A 66 -1.33 10.47 4.89
CA ASP A 66 -0.70 9.87 6.06
C ASP A 66 -1.47 8.65 6.57
N ILE A 67 -2.78 8.82 6.77
CA ILE A 67 -3.62 7.72 7.27
C ILE A 67 -3.71 6.56 6.27
N SER A 68 -3.71 6.86 4.96
CA SER A 68 -3.78 5.83 3.92
C SER A 68 -2.48 5.06 3.78
N SER A 69 -1.34 5.71 3.98
CA SER A 69 -0.02 5.06 4.01
C SER A 69 0.10 4.11 5.19
N ILE A 70 -0.36 4.51 6.39
CA ILE A 70 -0.44 3.61 7.55
C ILE A 70 -1.40 2.45 7.25
N GLY A 71 -2.53 2.74 6.59
CA GLY A 71 -3.46 1.72 6.10
C GLY A 71 -2.81 0.70 5.18
N LEU A 72 -2.04 1.14 4.17
CA LEU A 72 -1.33 0.24 3.26
C LEU A 72 -0.33 -0.65 4.01
N LYS A 73 0.51 -0.07 4.87
CA LYS A 73 1.47 -0.83 5.69
C LYS A 73 0.79 -1.86 6.60
N THR A 74 -0.37 -1.51 7.14
CA THR A 74 -1.22 -2.42 7.92
C THR A 74 -1.71 -3.58 7.05
N VAL A 75 -2.27 -3.30 5.87
CA VAL A 75 -2.73 -4.33 4.93
C VAL A 75 -1.57 -5.25 4.54
N ILE A 76 -0.41 -4.70 4.16
CA ILE A 76 0.78 -5.46 3.75
C ILE A 76 1.25 -6.41 4.85
N SER A 77 1.20 -5.96 6.10
CA SER A 77 1.61 -6.73 7.28
C SER A 77 0.69 -7.92 7.57
N GLU A 78 -0.57 -7.85 7.14
CA GLU A 78 -1.60 -8.89 7.34
C GLU A 78 -1.73 -9.86 6.16
N LEU A 79 -1.10 -9.56 5.02
CA LEU A 79 -1.11 -10.48 3.88
C LEU A 79 -0.40 -11.80 4.23
N PRO A 80 -0.89 -12.96 3.77
CA PRO A 80 -0.20 -14.23 3.94
C PRO A 80 1.24 -14.19 3.39
N PRO A 81 2.20 -14.91 4.01
CA PRO A 81 3.58 -14.92 3.54
C PRO A 81 3.71 -15.60 2.17
N PRO A 82 4.79 -15.33 1.41
CA PRO A 82 4.96 -15.85 0.04
C PRO A 82 4.88 -17.38 -0.04
N SER A 83 5.34 -18.08 1.00
CA SER A 83 5.33 -19.55 1.10
C SER A 83 3.93 -20.17 1.02
N THR A 84 2.87 -19.39 1.26
CA THR A 84 1.48 -19.89 1.16
C THR A 84 1.00 -20.02 -0.29
N GLY A 85 1.71 -19.46 -1.27
CA GLY A 85 1.27 -19.46 -2.67
C GLY A 85 -0.07 -18.74 -2.91
N SER A 86 -0.47 -17.85 -2.01
CA SER A 86 -1.71 -17.10 -2.08
C SER A 86 -1.77 -16.21 -3.33
N THR A 87 -2.71 -16.49 -4.23
CA THR A 87 -3.00 -15.67 -5.42
C THR A 87 -3.38 -14.24 -5.03
N MET A 88 -4.13 -14.09 -3.95
CA MET A 88 -4.51 -12.79 -3.37
C MET A 88 -3.28 -11.97 -3.00
N THR A 89 -2.29 -12.56 -2.33
CA THR A 89 -1.05 -11.84 -1.95
C THR A 89 -0.33 -11.36 -3.20
N ALA A 90 -0.17 -12.22 -4.21
CA ALA A 90 0.49 -11.84 -5.46
C ALA A 90 -0.25 -10.70 -6.19
N ASN A 91 -1.58 -10.76 -6.28
CA ASN A 91 -2.41 -9.75 -6.94
C ASN A 91 -2.36 -8.40 -6.21
N VAL A 92 -2.48 -8.42 -4.88
CA VAL A 92 -2.37 -7.21 -4.05
C VAL A 92 -0.98 -6.60 -4.15
N CYS A 93 0.08 -7.38 -3.99
CA CYS A 93 1.47 -6.92 -4.14
C CYS A 93 1.70 -6.29 -5.52
N LYS A 94 1.26 -6.96 -6.58
CA LYS A 94 1.34 -6.44 -7.96
C LYS A 94 0.69 -5.07 -8.08
N LYS A 95 -0.53 -4.91 -7.55
CA LYS A 95 -1.32 -3.69 -7.63
C LYS A 95 -0.67 -2.54 -6.87
N ILE A 96 -0.22 -2.78 -5.63
CA ILE A 96 0.48 -1.76 -4.83
C ILE A 96 1.78 -1.38 -5.53
N THR A 97 2.62 -2.35 -5.89
CA THR A 97 3.90 -2.10 -6.56
C THR A 97 3.74 -1.26 -7.83
N ALA A 98 2.74 -1.56 -8.67
CA ALA A 98 2.50 -0.79 -9.89
C ALA A 98 2.13 0.68 -9.62
N GLN A 99 1.35 0.95 -8.57
CA GLN A 99 1.02 2.32 -8.19
C GLN A 99 2.23 3.05 -7.58
N LEU A 100 2.97 2.38 -6.69
CA LEU A 100 4.13 2.98 -6.02
C LEU A 100 5.26 3.31 -7.00
N THR A 101 5.54 2.43 -7.97
CA THR A 101 6.57 2.73 -9.00
C THR A 101 6.16 3.92 -9.86
N GLY A 102 4.86 4.07 -10.17
CA GLY A 102 4.34 5.26 -10.82
C GLY A 102 4.54 6.53 -9.99
N ALA A 103 4.24 6.49 -8.70
CA ALA A 103 4.40 7.61 -7.78
C ALA A 103 5.88 8.02 -7.61
N ILE A 104 6.78 7.05 -7.46
CA ILE A 104 8.23 7.27 -7.35
C ILE A 104 8.80 7.85 -8.65
N GLY A 105 8.32 7.38 -9.81
CA GLY A 105 8.80 7.81 -11.11
C GLY A 105 8.44 9.25 -11.46
N LYS A 106 7.24 9.72 -11.07
CA LYS A 106 6.77 11.09 -11.35
C LYS A 106 7.56 12.18 -10.62
N GLN A 107 7.96 11.92 -9.37
CA GLN A 107 8.71 12.86 -8.52
C GLN A 107 8.04 14.24 -8.33
N GLU A 108 6.72 14.34 -8.51
CA GLU A 108 5.96 15.60 -8.41
C GLU A 108 5.92 16.11 -6.96
N ASP A 109 5.69 15.21 -6.00
CA ASP A 109 5.67 15.51 -4.57
C ASP A 109 6.68 14.61 -3.83
N VAL A 110 7.59 15.25 -3.10
CA VAL A 110 8.61 14.57 -2.29
C VAL A 110 8.01 13.77 -1.16
N SER A 111 6.99 14.29 -0.49
CA SER A 111 6.34 13.60 0.62
C SER A 111 5.77 12.26 0.12
N VAL A 112 5.03 12.30 -0.99
CA VAL A 112 4.49 11.11 -1.67
C VAL A 112 5.61 10.18 -2.13
N GLN A 113 6.67 10.71 -2.73
CA GLN A 113 7.81 9.91 -3.19
C GLN A 113 8.50 9.17 -2.04
N LEU A 114 8.77 9.85 -0.93
CA LEU A 114 9.42 9.24 0.24
C LEU A 114 8.55 8.16 0.86
N GLU A 115 7.24 8.41 0.99
CA GLU A 115 6.31 7.44 1.54
C GLU A 115 6.14 6.24 0.61
N ALA A 116 6.13 6.46 -0.72
CA ALA A 116 6.10 5.37 -1.69
C ALA A 116 7.35 4.49 -1.62
N LEU A 117 8.52 5.08 -1.40
CA LEU A 117 9.77 4.32 -1.19
C LEU A 117 9.72 3.51 0.11
N ASP A 118 9.19 4.07 1.19
CA ASP A 118 9.05 3.37 2.46
C ASP A 118 8.09 2.17 2.33
N ILE A 119 6.90 2.36 1.74
CA ILE A 119 5.94 1.27 1.53
C ILE A 119 6.50 0.21 0.57
N LEU A 120 7.20 0.62 -0.49
CA LEU A 120 7.83 -0.33 -1.43
C LEU A 120 8.90 -1.18 -0.72
N SER A 121 9.67 -0.58 0.18
CA SER A 121 10.67 -1.30 1.01
C SER A 121 10.00 -2.32 1.93
N ASP A 122 8.87 -1.97 2.55
CA ASP A 122 8.09 -2.88 3.39
C ASP A 122 7.58 -4.10 2.59
N ILE A 123 7.13 -3.88 1.34
CA ILE A 123 6.69 -4.98 0.47
C ILE A 123 7.87 -5.84 0.04
N LEU A 124 9.00 -5.25 -0.37
CA LEU A 124 10.16 -6.02 -0.81
C LEU A 124 10.72 -6.89 0.32
N SER A 125 10.88 -6.33 1.52
CA SER A 125 11.41 -7.05 2.68
C SER A 125 10.55 -8.24 3.12
N ARG A 126 9.22 -8.12 3.03
CA ARG A 126 8.29 -9.15 3.52
C ARG A 126 7.79 -10.09 2.43
N LEU A 127 7.57 -9.55 1.23
CA LEU A 127 6.81 -10.18 0.15
C LEU A 127 7.61 -10.25 -1.17
N GLY A 128 8.90 -9.94 -1.17
CA GLY A 128 9.76 -9.92 -2.35
C GLY A 128 9.73 -11.20 -3.20
N GLY A 129 9.55 -12.36 -2.57
CA GLY A 129 9.39 -13.65 -3.25
C GLY A 129 8.16 -13.74 -4.16
N THR A 130 7.14 -12.90 -3.95
CA THR A 130 5.94 -12.82 -4.81
C THR A 130 6.10 -11.83 -5.99
N LEU A 131 7.19 -11.06 -6.01
CA LEU A 131 7.39 -9.93 -6.92
C LEU A 131 8.38 -10.21 -8.06
N TYR A 132 8.79 -11.46 -8.28
CA TYR A 132 9.84 -11.79 -9.26
C TYR A 132 9.62 -11.15 -10.65
N SER A 133 8.39 -11.19 -11.17
CA SER A 133 8.04 -10.59 -12.47
C SER A 133 8.05 -9.06 -12.49
N PHE A 134 8.10 -8.42 -11.32
CA PHE A 134 8.14 -6.97 -11.16
C PHE A 134 9.53 -6.44 -10.81
N HIS A 135 10.48 -7.30 -10.41
CA HIS A 135 11.81 -6.88 -9.96
C HIS A 135 12.51 -5.97 -10.98
N SER A 136 12.46 -6.29 -12.28
CA SER A 136 13.04 -5.42 -13.31
C SER A 136 12.38 -4.04 -13.37
N SER A 137 11.05 -3.96 -13.24
CA SER A 137 10.32 -2.68 -13.22
C SER A 137 10.63 -1.88 -11.96
N ILE A 138 10.74 -2.54 -10.82
CA ILE A 138 11.08 -1.93 -9.53
C ILE A 138 12.50 -1.36 -9.59
N LEU A 139 13.47 -2.15 -10.08
CA LEU A 139 14.86 -1.73 -10.20
C LEU A 139 15.01 -0.53 -11.15
N ASN A 140 14.36 -0.58 -12.32
CA ASN A 140 14.36 0.55 -13.27
C ASN A 140 13.74 1.82 -12.67
N CYS A 141 12.80 1.68 -11.74
CA CYS A 141 12.20 2.79 -11.01
C CYS A 141 13.13 3.34 -9.91
N LEU A 142 13.86 2.48 -9.21
CA LEU A 142 14.70 2.83 -8.05
C LEU A 142 16.08 3.36 -8.43
N LEU A 143 16.71 2.86 -9.50
CA LEU A 143 18.04 3.28 -9.91
C LEU A 143 18.17 4.80 -10.14
N PRO A 144 17.23 5.49 -10.83
CA PRO A 144 17.28 6.95 -10.98
C PRO A 144 17.21 7.70 -9.64
N GLN A 145 16.59 7.11 -8.61
CA GLN A 145 16.42 7.73 -7.30
C GLN A 145 17.74 7.83 -6.53
N LEU A 146 18.73 7.00 -6.85
CA LEU A 146 20.09 7.08 -6.30
C LEU A 146 20.80 8.38 -6.70
N MET A 147 20.37 9.01 -7.79
CA MET A 147 20.90 10.28 -8.28
C MET A 147 20.02 11.48 -7.87
N SER A 148 18.98 11.25 -7.06
CA SER A 148 18.11 12.34 -6.58
C SER A 148 18.95 13.42 -5.87
N PRO A 149 18.66 14.72 -6.05
CA PRO A 149 19.34 15.78 -5.30
C PRO A 149 19.05 15.68 -3.78
N ARG A 150 17.96 15.02 -3.39
CA ARG A 150 17.51 14.90 -2.01
C ARG A 150 18.11 13.67 -1.34
N LEU A 151 18.91 13.89 -0.30
CA LEU A 151 19.55 12.80 0.46
C LEU A 151 18.53 11.79 1.02
N ALA A 152 17.38 12.26 1.50
CA ALA A 152 16.34 11.39 2.05
C ALA A 152 15.79 10.39 1.01
N VAL A 153 15.63 10.82 -0.24
CA VAL A 153 15.20 9.95 -1.35
C VAL A 153 16.27 8.92 -1.64
N ARG A 154 17.54 9.34 -1.78
CA ARG A 154 18.67 8.42 -2.01
C ARG A 154 18.75 7.34 -0.93
N LYS A 155 18.68 7.73 0.36
CA LYS A 155 18.75 6.79 1.49
C LYS A 155 17.66 5.71 1.41
N ARG A 156 16.42 6.11 1.15
CA ARG A 156 15.29 5.16 1.06
C ARG A 156 15.36 4.28 -0.18
N ALA A 157 15.78 4.83 -1.32
CA ALA A 157 16.01 4.02 -2.52
C ALA A 157 17.10 2.95 -2.31
N ILE A 158 18.19 3.30 -1.60
CA ILE A 158 19.23 2.33 -1.23
C ILE A 158 18.66 1.22 -0.34
N ILE A 159 17.85 1.57 0.67
CA ILE A 159 17.18 0.60 1.54
C ILE A 159 16.30 -0.34 0.72
N ALA A 160 15.45 0.22 -0.16
CA ALA A 160 14.58 -0.56 -1.03
C ALA A 160 15.35 -1.55 -1.93
N ILE A 161 16.47 -1.13 -2.51
CA ILE A 161 17.33 -1.98 -3.35
C ILE A 161 18.04 -3.07 -2.52
N GLY A 162 18.31 -2.82 -1.24
CA GLY A 162 18.98 -3.76 -0.35
C GLY A 162 18.09 -4.92 0.13
N HIS A 163 16.79 -4.85 -0.09
CA HIS A 163 15.81 -5.92 0.19
C HIS A 163 15.64 -6.86 -0.99
#